data_AF-A0A0C2F8D2-F1
#
_entry.id   AF-A0A0C2F8D2-F1
#
_cell.length_a   1.000
_cell.length_b   1.000
_cell.length_c   1.000
_cell.angle_alpha   90.00
_cell.angle_beta   90.00
_cell.angle_gamma   90.00
#
_symmetry.space_group_name_H-M   'P 1'
#
loop_
_entity.id
_entity.type
_entity.pdbx_description
1 polymer ?
#
loop_
_entity_poly.entity_id
_entity_poly.type
_entity_poly.pdbx_seq_one_letter_code
_entity_poly.pdbx_strand_id
1 'polypeptide(L)'
;IGIDGAPLLIISLSGFSRDYLNEVELITLNRMKKCGASAERVIPSFPLKTYPNLATLVTGFYPGRHGIGADSVFVPNLFEHPVEIKMNTSKEYFKKEP
;
A
#
# COMPACT_ATOMS: atom_id res chain seq x y z
N ILE A 1 23.65 16.20 12.01
CA ILE A 1 22.65 15.16 12.35
C ILE A 1 23.13 13.88 11.69
N GLY A 2 23.72 12.97 12.47
CA GLY A 2 24.12 11.65 11.96
C GLY A 2 22.90 10.74 11.96
N ILE A 3 22.71 9.98 10.88
CA ILE A 3 21.71 8.92 10.84
C ILE A 3 22.35 7.70 11.50
N ASP A 4 22.04 7.48 12.78
CA ASP A 4 22.38 6.23 13.47
C ASP A 4 21.43 5.14 12.97
N GLY A 5 21.97 4.18 12.21
CA GLY A 5 21.24 3.03 11.66
C GLY A 5 20.97 3.11 10.16
N ALA A 6 20.63 1.95 9.57
CA ALA A 6 20.20 1.88 8.18
C ALA A 6 18.73 2.31 8.07
N PRO A 7 18.40 3.41 7.36
CA PRO A 7 17.02 3.86 7.24
C PRO A 7 16.18 2.87 6.41
N LEU A 8 14.91 2.71 6.79
CA LEU A 8 13.95 1.90 6.05
C LEU A 8 13.18 2.77 5.05
N LEU A 9 13.26 2.41 3.77
CA LEU A 9 12.46 3.01 2.70
C LEU A 9 11.48 1.98 2.15
N ILE A 10 10.19 2.28 2.21
CA ILE A 10 9.12 1.47 1.60
C ILE A 10 8.68 2.16 0.32
N ILE A 11 8.83 1.48 -0.81
CA ILE A 11 8.38 1.94 -2.14
C ILE A 11 7.25 1.04 -2.59
N SER A 12 6.07 1.63 -2.84
CA SER A 12 4.92 0.92 -3.42
C SER A 12 4.66 1.41 -4.83
N LEU A 13 4.62 0.49 -5.79
CA LEU A 13 4.26 0.75 -7.19
C LEU A 13 2.81 0.30 -7.41
N SER A 14 1.86 1.24 -7.42
CA SER A 14 0.43 0.89 -7.56
C SER A 14 0.16 0.23 -8.91
N GLY A 15 -0.58 -0.89 -8.88
CA GLY A 15 -0.91 -1.66 -10.08
C GLY A 15 0.25 -2.42 -10.71
N PHE A 16 1.40 -2.53 -10.05
CA PHE A 16 2.55 -3.26 -10.60
C PHE A 16 2.30 -4.78 -10.55
N SER A 17 1.97 -5.37 -11.70
CA SER A 17 1.87 -6.83 -11.85
C SER A 17 3.27 -7.45 -11.84
N ARG A 18 3.35 -8.68 -11.33
CA ARG A 18 4.57 -9.50 -11.45
C ARG A 18 4.99 -9.69 -12.90
N ASP A 19 4.02 -9.80 -13.80
CA ASP A 19 4.27 -10.14 -15.20
C ASP A 19 5.11 -9.07 -15.92
N TYR A 20 5.05 -7.82 -15.43
CA TYR A 20 5.89 -6.71 -15.93
C TYR A 20 7.39 -6.97 -15.78
N LEU A 21 7.81 -7.80 -14.81
CA LEU A 21 9.22 -8.19 -14.67
C LEU A 21 9.72 -9.09 -15.80
N ASN A 22 8.82 -9.73 -16.54
CA ASN A 22 9.13 -10.62 -17.66
C ASN A 22 8.79 -9.99 -19.01
N GLU A 23 7.83 -9.07 -19.05
CA GLU A 23 7.35 -8.43 -20.28
C GLU A 23 8.13 -7.17 -20.68
N VAL A 24 8.78 -6.50 -19.72
CA VAL A 24 9.45 -5.21 -19.94
C VAL A 24 10.85 -5.21 -19.32
N GLU A 25 11.82 -4.59 -20.01
CA GLU A 25 13.16 -4.42 -19.47
C GLU A 25 13.18 -3.31 -18.39
N LEU A 26 13.29 -3.72 -17.13
CA LEU A 26 13.29 -2.83 -15.96
C LEU A 26 14.67 -2.84 -15.30
N ILE A 27 15.64 -2.14 -15.88
CA ILE A 27 17.07 -2.19 -15.50
C ILE A 27 17.28 -2.08 -13.98
N THR A 28 16.67 -1.10 -13.33
CA THR A 28 16.81 -0.86 -11.88
C THR A 28 16.18 -1.99 -11.05
N LEU A 29 14.95 -2.41 -11.40
CA LEU A 29 14.24 -3.46 -10.67
C LEU A 29 14.93 -4.83 -10.87
N ASN A 30 15.45 -5.10 -12.05
CA ASN A 30 16.22 -6.31 -12.37
C ASN A 30 17.53 -6.38 -11.58
N ARG A 31 18.23 -5.24 -11.44
CA ARG A 31 19.42 -5.16 -10.58
C ARG A 31 19.06 -5.41 -9.11
N MET A 32 17.96 -4.83 -8.61
CA MET A 32 17.50 -5.08 -7.24
C MET A 32 17.12 -6.54 -7.01
N LYS A 33 16.45 -7.18 -7.97
CA LYS A 33 16.12 -8.62 -7.92
C LYS A 33 17.37 -9.51 -7.88
N LYS A 34 18.40 -9.17 -8.67
CA LYS A 34 19.66 -9.94 -8.75
C LYS A 34 20.55 -9.77 -7.52
N CYS A 35 20.62 -8.55 -6.98
CA CYS A 35 21.53 -8.21 -5.87
C CYS A 35 20.87 -8.26 -4.48
N GLY A 36 19.54 -8.28 -4.41
CA GLY A 36 18.77 -8.29 -3.17
C GLY A 36 17.93 -9.56 -3.00
N ALA A 37 16.89 -9.47 -2.16
CA ALA A 37 15.91 -10.52 -1.98
C ALA A 37 14.67 -10.28 -2.85
N SER A 38 14.08 -11.36 -3.38
CA SER A 38 12.82 -11.30 -4.13
C SER A 38 11.92 -12.49 -3.79
N ALA A 39 10.61 -12.29 -3.86
CA ALA A 39 9.60 -13.34 -3.71
C ALA A 39 9.00 -13.69 -5.08
N GLU A 40 8.46 -14.91 -5.21
CA GLU A 40 7.80 -15.33 -6.46
C GLU A 40 6.56 -14.48 -6.76
N ARG A 41 5.80 -14.06 -5.75
CA ARG A 41 4.67 -13.13 -5.85
C ARG A 41 4.29 -12.61 -4.46
N VAL A 42 3.60 -11.48 -4.43
CA VAL A 42 2.89 -10.98 -3.23
C VAL A 42 1.41 -11.25 -3.44
N ILE A 43 0.76 -11.85 -2.45
CA ILE A 43 -0.69 -12.09 -2.49
C ILE A 43 -1.36 -10.90 -1.81
N PRO A 44 -2.12 -10.07 -2.55
CA PRO A 44 -2.83 -8.94 -1.97
C PRO A 44 -4.04 -9.39 -1.13
N SER A 45 -4.43 -8.55 -0.19
CA SER A 45 -5.72 -8.66 0.50
C SER A 45 -6.87 -8.33 -0.44
N PHE A 46 -8.03 -8.93 -0.19
CA PHE A 46 -9.28 -8.47 -0.80
C PHE A 46 -9.81 -7.23 -0.06
N PRO A 47 -10.24 -6.17 -0.77
CA PRO A 47 -10.27 -6.02 -2.23
C PRO A 47 -8.95 -5.54 -2.84
N LEU A 48 -8.77 -5.77 -4.15
CA LEU A 48 -7.62 -5.35 -4.95
C LEU A 48 -7.62 -3.82 -5.20
N LYS A 49 -7.49 -3.06 -4.12
CA LYS A 49 -7.53 -1.59 -4.10
C LYS A 49 -6.28 -1.04 -3.41
N THR A 50 -5.91 0.19 -3.76
CA THR A 50 -4.61 0.78 -3.40
C THR A 50 -4.49 0.98 -1.89
N TYR A 51 -5.42 1.73 -1.29
CA TYR A 51 -5.38 2.08 0.13
C TYR A 51 -5.63 0.88 1.05
N PRO A 52 -6.57 -0.04 0.77
CA PRO A 52 -6.71 -1.26 1.56
C PRO A 52 -5.43 -2.10 1.64
N ASN A 53 -4.72 -2.30 0.52
CA ASN A 53 -3.50 -3.11 0.50
C ASN A 53 -2.30 -2.38 1.11
N LEU A 54 -2.15 -1.07 0.89
CA LEU A 54 -1.12 -0.28 1.56
C LEU A 54 -1.27 -0.33 3.08
N ALA A 55 -2.50 -0.21 3.58
CA ALA A 55 -2.80 -0.29 5.01
C ALA A 55 -2.54 -1.68 5.58
N THR A 56 -2.82 -2.75 4.81
CA THR A 56 -2.42 -4.11 5.20
C THR A 56 -0.91 -4.23 5.36
N LEU A 57 -0.12 -3.66 4.45
CA LEU A 57 1.34 -3.76 4.48
C LEU A 57 1.97 -3.07 5.70
N VAL A 58 1.45 -1.90 6.09
CA VAL A 58 2.01 -1.17 7.24
C VAL A 58 1.47 -1.72 8.57
N THR A 59 0.16 -1.98 8.66
CA THR A 59 -0.46 -2.39 9.94
C THR A 59 -0.36 -3.89 10.25
N GLY A 60 -0.09 -4.72 9.25
CA GLY A 60 -0.14 -6.18 9.37
C GLY A 60 -1.55 -6.78 9.55
N PHE A 61 -2.62 -5.99 9.43
CA PHE A 61 -4.00 -6.47 9.54
C PHE A 61 -4.69 -6.59 8.18
N TYR A 62 -5.72 -7.43 8.09
CA TYR A 62 -6.61 -7.45 6.91
C TYR A 62 -7.55 -6.22 6.88
N PRO A 63 -8.10 -5.86 5.70
CA PRO A 63 -9.03 -4.74 5.54
C PRO A 63 -10.20 -4.69 6.53
N GLY A 64 -10.81 -5.84 6.83
CA GLY A 64 -11.88 -5.92 7.81
C GLY A 64 -11.47 -5.51 9.23
N ARG A 65 -10.17 -5.55 9.56
CA ARG A 65 -9.66 -5.26 10.90
C ARG A 65 -8.96 -3.91 11.02
N HIS A 66 -8.28 -3.41 9.99
CA HIS A 66 -7.80 -2.02 10.00
C HIS A 66 -8.86 -1.00 9.53
N GLY A 67 -9.97 -1.46 8.93
CA GLY A 67 -11.14 -0.63 8.61
C GLY A 67 -11.06 0.13 7.28
N ILE A 68 -10.01 -0.07 6.48
CA ILE A 68 -9.86 0.56 5.16
C ILE A 68 -10.23 -0.47 4.11
N GLY A 69 -11.50 -0.48 3.71
CA GLY A 69 -12.05 -1.45 2.76
C GLY A 69 -12.13 -0.97 1.31
N ALA A 70 -11.94 0.33 1.05
CA ALA A 70 -12.10 0.92 -0.29
C ALA A 70 -11.14 2.11 -0.46
N ASP A 71 -10.93 2.52 -1.71
CA ASP A 71 -10.18 3.76 -2.02
C ASP A 71 -11.06 5.00 -1.91
N SER A 72 -12.39 4.85 -1.98
CA SER A 72 -13.36 5.90 -1.79
C SER A 72 -14.48 5.46 -0.86
N VAL A 73 -14.98 6.39 -0.06
CA VAL A 73 -16.05 6.15 0.91
C VAL A 73 -17.10 7.24 0.81
N PHE A 74 -18.34 6.83 1.01
CA PHE A 74 -19.42 7.75 1.28
C PHE A 74 -19.82 7.57 2.73
N VAL A 75 -19.69 8.64 3.51
CA VAL A 75 -20.12 8.66 4.91
C VAL A 75 -21.28 9.64 5.02
N PRO A 76 -22.53 9.13 5.18
CA PRO A 76 -23.68 10.00 5.37
C PRO A 76 -23.45 10.96 6.53
N ASN A 77 -23.89 12.21 6.38
CA ASN A 77 -23.75 13.31 7.35
C ASN A 77 -22.31 13.84 7.58
N LEU A 78 -21.30 13.22 6.96
CA LEU A 78 -19.90 13.69 6.98
C LEU A 78 -19.46 14.21 5.61
N PHE A 79 -19.97 13.63 4.51
CA PHE A 79 -19.69 14.07 3.15
C PHE A 79 -20.97 14.14 2.31
N GLU A 80 -21.08 15.16 1.46
CA GLU A 80 -22.20 15.30 0.51
C GLU A 80 -22.11 14.31 -0.66
N HIS A 81 -20.88 13.87 -0.99
CA HIS A 81 -20.56 12.95 -2.09
C HIS A 81 -19.48 11.95 -1.65
N PRO A 82 -19.29 10.83 -2.37
CA PRO A 82 -18.17 9.92 -2.10
C PRO A 82 -16.83 10.66 -2.18
N VAL A 83 -15.97 10.45 -1.18
CA VAL A 83 -14.63 11.04 -1.11
C VAL A 83 -13.57 9.96 -1.23
N GLU A 84 -12.49 10.26 -1.94
CA GLU A 84 -11.29 9.41 -1.91
C GLU A 84 -10.64 9.47 -0.54
N ILE A 85 -10.25 8.32 -0.01
CA ILE A 85 -9.48 8.22 1.22
C ILE A 85 -8.06 8.68 0.91
N LYS A 86 -7.74 9.95 1.18
CA LYS A 86 -6.37 10.47 1.13
C LYS A 86 -5.75 10.43 2.53
N MET A 87 -4.42 10.50 2.64
CA MET A 87 -3.71 10.55 3.93
C MET A 87 -4.10 11.76 4.81
N ASN A 88 -4.85 12.74 4.30
CA ASN A 88 -5.40 13.86 5.08
C ASN A 88 -6.88 13.67 5.49
N THR A 89 -7.50 12.53 5.18
CA THR A 89 -8.85 12.21 5.64
C THR A 89 -8.81 12.15 7.16
N SER A 90 -9.82 12.70 7.85
CA SER A 90 -9.82 12.89 9.30
C SER A 90 -9.29 11.65 10.04
N LYS A 91 -8.44 11.87 11.07
CA LYS A 91 -7.89 10.80 11.92
C LYS A 91 -8.96 9.84 12.44
N GLU A 92 -10.19 10.33 12.61
CA GLU A 92 -11.38 9.58 13.02
C GLU A 92 -11.69 8.36 12.14
N TYR A 93 -11.25 8.35 10.87
CA TYR A 93 -11.49 7.24 9.96
C TYR A 93 -10.52 6.07 10.19
N PHE A 94 -9.28 6.34 10.62
CA PHE A 94 -8.24 5.33 10.79
C PHE A 94 -8.39 4.65 12.16
N LYS A 95 -8.78 3.38 12.16
CA LYS A 95 -9.09 2.65 13.41
C LYS A 95 -7.87 2.09 14.15
N LYS A 96 -6.68 2.14 13.54
CA LYS A 96 -5.46 1.51 14.06
C LYS A 96 -4.22 2.33 13.71
N GLU A 97 -3.19 2.19 14.54
CA GLU A 97 -1.86 2.74 14.23
C GLU A 97 -1.27 2.02 13.00
N PRO A 98 -0.61 2.77 12.09
CA PRO A 98 0.22 2.20 11.04
C PRO A 98 1.32 1.30 11.58
#